data_AF-A0A842NTA4-F1
#
_entry.id   AF-A0A842NTA4-F1
#
_cell.length_a   1.000
_cell.length_b   1.000
_cell.length_c   1.000
_cell.angle_alpha   90.00
_cell.angle_beta   90.00
_cell.angle_gamma   90.00
#
_symmetry.space_group_name_H-M   'P 1'
#
loop_
_entity.id
_entity.type
_entity.pdbx_description
1 polymer ?
#
loop_
_entity_poly.entity_id
_entity_poly.type
_entity_poly.pdbx_seq_one_letter_code
_entity_poly.pdbx_strand_id
1 'polypeptide(L)'
;MDIDIFAGTGGLLSHAPRRVQSMFILTDAWQPEGVTKMFQDSVFMMPHLGVLSTVYRDAAWSIFDKDCLVRLGTCIAPAGTAELGEEVMTVELKMPSGETLVEKLKFGEVRRIELPERSEAEAVIQPAKHFDVGRGDGHIVKTTIMGGAAGVLIDARGRPLVLPEEVGARRRLLQEWLKALDLYPEEELEEII
;
A
#
# COMPACT_ATOMS: atom_id res chain seq x y z
N MET A 1 6.90 -13.43 4.40
CA MET A 1 7.21 -12.20 3.61
C MET A 1 7.97 -12.55 2.34
N ASP A 2 7.33 -13.32 1.46
CA ASP A 2 7.98 -13.96 0.31
C ASP A 2 7.49 -13.39 -1.02
N ILE A 3 6.57 -12.41 -0.97
CA ILE A 3 5.94 -11.80 -2.14
C ILE A 3 6.22 -10.31 -2.14
N ASP A 4 7.13 -9.89 -3.03
CA ASP A 4 7.56 -8.50 -3.15
C ASP A 4 6.65 -7.65 -4.03
N ILE A 5 5.76 -8.28 -4.81
CA ILE A 5 4.96 -7.63 -5.85
C ILE A 5 3.53 -8.16 -5.82
N PHE A 6 2.56 -7.26 -5.71
CA PHE A 6 1.17 -7.53 -6.05
C PHE A 6 0.77 -6.74 -7.29
N ALA A 7 0.08 -7.41 -8.21
CA ALA A 7 -0.52 -6.80 -9.39
C ALA A 7 -2.00 -7.16 -9.44
N GLY A 8 -2.87 -6.15 -9.39
CA GLY A 8 -4.31 -6.32 -9.53
C GLY A 8 -4.78 -6.12 -10.96
N THR A 9 -5.79 -6.87 -11.39
CA THR A 9 -6.48 -6.67 -12.68
C THR A 9 -7.99 -6.86 -12.51
N GLY A 10 -8.79 -6.27 -13.41
CA GLY A 10 -10.25 -6.41 -13.43
C GLY A 10 -11.01 -5.08 -13.36
N GLY A 11 -12.31 -5.14 -13.65
CA GLY A 11 -13.16 -3.96 -13.79
C GLY A 11 -13.25 -3.10 -12.53
N LEU A 12 -13.36 -3.72 -11.34
CA LEU A 12 -13.43 -3.01 -10.06
C LEU A 12 -12.22 -2.08 -9.86
N LEU A 13 -11.00 -2.61 -10.08
CA LEU A 13 -9.79 -1.82 -9.93
C LEU A 13 -9.70 -0.79 -11.06
N SER A 14 -9.94 -1.21 -12.31
CA SER A 14 -9.82 -0.36 -13.51
C SER A 14 -10.69 0.90 -13.42
N HIS A 15 -11.88 0.78 -12.81
CA HIS A 15 -12.84 1.87 -12.65
C HIS A 15 -12.82 2.53 -11.27
N ALA A 16 -11.88 2.20 -10.38
CA ALA A 16 -11.76 2.87 -9.09
C ALA A 16 -11.52 4.39 -9.30
N PRO A 17 -12.39 5.28 -8.78
CA PRO A 17 -12.25 6.73 -8.97
C PRO A 17 -10.91 7.29 -8.52
N ARG A 18 -10.35 6.77 -7.42
CA ARG A 18 -9.03 7.16 -6.90
C ARG A 18 -8.12 5.95 -6.84
N ARG A 19 -6.87 6.09 -7.28
CA ARG A 19 -5.90 4.97 -7.34
C ARG A 19 -5.54 4.43 -5.94
N VAL A 20 -5.62 5.25 -4.90
CA VAL A 20 -5.48 4.81 -3.50
C VAL A 20 -6.55 3.79 -3.11
N GLN A 21 -7.78 3.87 -3.65
CA GLN A 21 -8.81 2.85 -3.40
C GLN A 21 -8.41 1.49 -3.96
N SER A 22 -7.81 1.44 -5.16
CA SER A 22 -7.29 0.19 -5.73
C SER A 22 -6.16 -0.39 -4.87
N MET A 23 -5.25 0.46 -4.39
CA MET A 23 -4.17 0.02 -3.49
C MET A 23 -4.71 -0.51 -2.16
N PHE A 24 -5.71 0.15 -1.59
CA PHE A 24 -6.33 -0.26 -0.34
C PHE A 24 -7.10 -1.57 -0.47
N ILE A 25 -7.86 -1.75 -1.57
CA ILE A 25 -8.54 -3.03 -1.89
C ILE A 25 -7.53 -4.17 -1.98
N LEU A 26 -6.40 -3.98 -2.69
CA LEU A 26 -5.36 -5.01 -2.79
C LEU A 26 -4.73 -5.31 -1.43
N THR A 27 -4.54 -4.28 -0.61
CA THR A 27 -4.00 -4.42 0.75
C THR A 27 -4.93 -5.23 1.64
N ASP A 28 -6.24 -4.99 1.58
CA ASP A 28 -7.24 -5.73 2.36
C ASP A 28 -7.42 -7.17 1.86
N ALA A 29 -7.38 -7.37 0.54
CA ALA A 29 -7.57 -8.69 -0.07
C ALA A 29 -6.41 -9.65 0.24
N TRP A 30 -5.18 -9.15 0.21
CA TRP A 30 -3.98 -9.98 0.30
C TRP A 30 -3.21 -9.84 1.61
N GLN A 31 -3.49 -8.79 2.40
CA GLN A 31 -2.82 -8.50 3.66
C GLN A 31 -1.29 -8.61 3.55
N PRO A 32 -0.64 -7.76 2.72
CA PRO A 32 0.80 -7.82 2.49
C PRO A 32 1.57 -7.74 3.80
N GLU A 33 2.71 -8.43 3.86
CA GLU A 33 3.66 -8.40 4.96
C GLU A 33 5.03 -7.98 4.43
N GLY A 34 5.67 -7.02 5.10
CA GLY A 34 6.95 -6.45 4.69
C GLY A 34 6.79 -5.23 3.80
N VAL A 35 7.62 -5.16 2.76
CA VAL A 35 7.64 -4.06 1.79
C VAL A 35 7.23 -4.60 0.43
N THR A 36 6.02 -4.27 -0.02
CA THR A 36 5.41 -4.84 -1.22
C THR A 36 5.13 -3.76 -2.26
N LYS A 37 5.61 -3.95 -3.48
CA LYS A 37 5.31 -3.08 -4.62
C LYS A 37 3.93 -3.42 -5.18
N MET A 38 3.14 -2.38 -5.43
CA MET A 38 1.74 -2.51 -5.82
C MET A 38 1.53 -1.98 -7.24
N PHE A 39 0.89 -2.78 -8.07
CA PHE A 39 0.59 -2.46 -9.46
C PHE A 39 -0.87 -2.76 -9.79
N GLN A 40 -1.34 -2.11 -10.86
CA GLN A 40 -2.67 -2.31 -11.39
C GLN A 40 -2.62 -2.38 -12.92
N ASP A 41 -3.20 -3.42 -13.50
CA ASP A 41 -3.61 -3.42 -14.91
C ASP A 41 -4.90 -2.61 -15.05
N SER A 42 -4.77 -1.44 -15.69
CA SER A 42 -5.84 -0.44 -15.77
C SER A 42 -6.79 -0.63 -16.95
N VAL A 43 -6.42 -1.46 -17.94
CA VAL A 43 -7.18 -1.63 -19.19
C VAL A 43 -7.64 -3.08 -19.36
N PHE A 44 -7.39 -3.94 -18.38
CA PHE A 44 -7.74 -5.37 -18.41
C PHE A 44 -7.12 -6.11 -19.62
N MET A 45 -5.88 -5.74 -19.96
CA MET A 45 -5.16 -6.28 -21.11
C MET A 45 -4.16 -7.37 -20.75
N MET A 46 -3.87 -7.58 -19.45
CA MET A 46 -2.85 -8.55 -19.02
C MET A 46 -3.05 -9.96 -19.60
N PRO A 47 -4.27 -10.56 -19.64
CA PRO A 47 -4.46 -11.88 -20.25
C PRO A 47 -4.19 -11.90 -21.76
N HIS A 48 -4.66 -10.88 -22.48
CA HIS A 48 -4.49 -10.76 -23.93
C HIS A 48 -3.03 -10.56 -24.32
N LEU A 49 -2.32 -9.69 -23.58
CA LEU A 49 -0.88 -9.44 -23.77
C LEU A 49 -0.05 -10.66 -23.37
N GLY A 50 -0.51 -11.46 -22.40
CA GLY A 50 0.07 -12.77 -22.08
C GLY A 50 0.09 -13.69 -23.29
N VAL A 51 -1.03 -13.83 -24.01
CA VAL A 51 -1.08 -14.62 -25.26
C VAL A 51 -0.17 -14.03 -26.34
N LEU A 52 -0.24 -12.72 -26.56
CA LEU A 52 0.59 -12.03 -27.57
C LEU A 52 2.09 -12.21 -27.31
N SER A 53 2.50 -12.26 -26.04
CA SER A 53 3.90 -12.39 -25.63
C SER A 53 4.57 -13.70 -26.10
N THR A 54 3.79 -14.71 -26.44
CA THR A 54 4.28 -15.99 -26.97
C THR A 54 4.84 -15.87 -28.39
N VAL A 55 4.42 -14.83 -29.13
CA VAL A 55 4.86 -14.56 -30.52
C VAL A 55 5.65 -13.25 -30.59
N TYR A 56 5.19 -12.19 -29.93
CA TYR A 56 5.79 -10.84 -29.97
C TYR A 56 6.08 -10.33 -28.55
N ARG A 57 7.01 -11.00 -27.85
CA ARG A 57 7.35 -10.72 -26.45
C ARG A 57 7.62 -9.24 -26.18
N ASP A 58 8.53 -8.61 -26.91
CA ASP A 58 8.97 -7.24 -26.63
C ASP A 58 7.86 -6.21 -26.90
N ALA A 59 7.04 -6.44 -27.92
CA ALA A 59 5.89 -5.60 -28.22
C ALA A 59 4.82 -5.73 -27.13
N ALA A 60 4.48 -6.96 -26.73
CA ALA A 60 3.52 -7.22 -25.66
C ALA A 60 3.97 -6.57 -24.34
N TRP A 61 5.26 -6.71 -24.00
CA TRP A 61 5.84 -6.07 -22.82
C TRP A 61 5.80 -4.54 -22.91
N SER A 62 6.21 -3.95 -24.05
CA SER A 62 6.20 -2.50 -24.22
C SER A 62 4.79 -1.92 -24.08
N ILE A 63 3.77 -2.60 -24.63
CA ILE A 63 2.37 -2.17 -24.48
C ILE A 63 1.94 -2.30 -23.01
N PHE A 64 2.26 -3.43 -22.38
CA PHE A 64 1.88 -3.64 -20.98
C PHE A 64 2.47 -2.58 -20.05
N ASP A 65 3.78 -2.35 -20.14
CA ASP A 65 4.52 -1.44 -19.25
C ASP A 65 4.15 0.04 -19.47
N LYS A 66 3.89 0.44 -20.72
CA LYS A 66 3.65 1.85 -21.07
C LYS A 66 2.17 2.24 -21.06
N ASP A 67 1.29 1.34 -21.47
CA ASP A 67 -0.11 1.67 -21.77
C ASP A 67 -1.09 1.03 -20.78
N CYS A 68 -0.73 -0.06 -20.09
CA CYS A 68 -1.65 -0.81 -19.23
C CYS A 68 -1.30 -0.74 -17.74
N LEU A 69 -0.01 -0.78 -17.41
CA LEU A 69 0.48 -0.96 -16.05
C LEU A 69 0.56 0.37 -15.31
N VAL A 70 -0.35 0.56 -14.35
CA VAL A 70 -0.29 1.66 -13.39
C VAL A 70 0.53 1.21 -12.18
N ARG A 71 1.59 1.96 -11.88
CA ARG A 71 2.36 1.82 -10.64
C ARG A 71 1.58 2.49 -9.51
N LEU A 72 0.98 1.70 -8.62
CA LEU A 72 0.24 2.25 -7.48
C LEU A 72 1.21 2.80 -6.45
N GLY A 73 2.32 2.10 -6.20
CA GLY A 73 3.40 2.52 -5.32
C GLY A 73 3.85 1.40 -4.40
N THR A 74 4.11 1.70 -3.12
CA THR A 74 4.66 0.71 -2.17
C THR A 74 3.80 0.62 -0.91
N CYS A 75 3.44 -0.60 -0.49
CA CYS A 75 2.86 -0.87 0.82
C CYS A 75 3.96 -1.32 1.80
N ILE A 76 4.00 -0.71 2.98
CA ILE A 76 4.86 -1.11 4.09
C ILE A 76 3.95 -1.58 5.23
N ALA A 77 3.99 -2.87 5.54
CA ALA A 77 3.09 -3.48 6.51
C ALA A 77 3.82 -4.52 7.36
N PRO A 78 4.13 -4.23 8.64
CA PRO A 78 4.78 -5.20 9.49
C PRO A 78 3.84 -6.35 9.85
N ALA A 79 4.40 -7.56 9.94
CA ALA A 79 3.69 -8.71 10.48
C ALA A 79 3.73 -8.69 12.00
N GLY A 80 2.58 -8.92 12.65
CA GLY A 80 2.45 -8.87 14.11
C GLY A 80 1.09 -8.30 14.54
N THR A 81 0.84 -8.43 15.84
CA THR A 81 -0.39 -7.98 16.52
C THR A 81 -0.05 -7.27 17.81
N ALA A 82 -0.87 -6.27 18.18
CA ALA A 82 -0.74 -5.52 19.42
C ALA A 82 -2.10 -4.98 19.86
N GLU A 83 -2.16 -4.32 21.01
CA GLU A 83 -3.36 -3.58 21.40
C GLU A 83 -3.46 -2.26 20.63
N LEU A 84 -4.69 -1.80 20.36
CA LEU A 84 -4.91 -0.54 19.65
C LEU A 84 -4.19 0.63 20.33
N GLY A 85 -3.46 1.41 19.53
CA GLY A 85 -2.70 2.55 20.02
C GLY A 85 -1.28 2.25 20.50
N GLU A 86 -0.87 0.97 20.59
CA GLU A 86 0.53 0.61 20.86
C GLU A 86 1.44 0.92 19.67
N GLU A 87 2.73 1.18 19.91
CA GLU A 87 3.69 1.50 18.86
C GLU A 87 3.98 0.28 17.98
N VAL A 88 3.92 0.47 16.65
CA VAL A 88 4.16 -0.59 15.67
C VAL A 88 5.48 -0.40 14.94
N MET A 89 5.75 0.80 14.44
CA MET A 89 6.99 1.10 13.73
C MET A 89 7.22 2.61 13.61
N THR A 90 8.49 2.96 13.39
CA THR A 90 8.89 4.26 12.84
C THR A 90 9.45 4.06 11.43
N VAL A 91 9.03 4.90 10.49
CA VAL A 91 9.50 4.89 9.10
C VAL A 91 10.13 6.24 8.78
N GLU A 92 11.41 6.23 8.43
CA GLU A 92 12.14 7.40 7.92
C GLU A 92 12.28 7.27 6.40
N LEU A 93 11.80 8.27 5.66
CA LEU A 93 11.87 8.34 4.21
C LEU A 93 12.72 9.53 3.78
N LYS A 94 13.78 9.26 3.02
CA LYS A 94 14.54 10.30 2.33
C LYS A 94 13.95 10.53 0.95
N MET A 95 13.28 11.66 0.80
CA MET A 95 12.53 12.02 -0.40
C MET A 95 13.46 12.48 -1.53
N PRO A 96 13.06 12.38 -2.80
CA PRO A 96 13.82 12.91 -3.94
C PRO A 96 14.14 14.41 -3.83
N SER A 97 13.30 15.17 -3.10
CA SER A 97 13.51 16.60 -2.83
C SER A 97 14.69 16.89 -1.91
N GLY A 98 15.24 15.87 -1.24
CA GLY A 98 16.25 16.00 -0.18
C GLY A 98 15.64 16.15 1.22
N GLU A 99 14.32 16.29 1.33
CA GLU A 99 13.62 16.27 2.62
C GLU A 99 13.64 14.87 3.24
N THR A 100 13.74 14.81 4.57
CA THR A 100 13.57 13.56 5.33
C THR A 100 12.27 13.62 6.12
N LEU A 101 11.36 12.71 5.81
CA LEU A 101 10.10 12.54 6.51
C LEU A 101 10.23 11.42 7.55
N VAL A 102 9.70 11.61 8.75
CA VAL A 102 9.67 10.59 9.80
C VAL A 102 8.24 10.38 10.25
N GLU A 103 7.71 9.19 10.03
CA GLU A 103 6.36 8.80 10.43
C GLU A 103 6.43 7.75 11.54
N LYS A 104 5.63 7.93 12.60
CA LYS A 104 5.48 6.96 13.68
C LYS A 104 4.04 6.47 13.66
N LEU A 105 3.87 5.15 13.56
CA LEU A 105 2.55 4.56 13.50
C LEU A 105 2.27 3.71 14.72
N LYS A 106 1.02 3.80 15.16
CA LYS A 106 0.43 2.96 16.19
C LYS A 106 -0.44 1.87 15.59
N PHE A 107 -0.71 0.85 16.39
CA PHE A 107 -1.51 -0.29 15.98
C PHE A 107 -2.94 0.14 15.67
N GLY A 108 -3.39 -0.24 14.47
CA GLY A 108 -4.66 0.18 13.92
C GLY A 108 -4.57 1.40 13.00
N GLU A 109 -3.42 2.05 12.85
CA GLU A 109 -3.30 3.23 11.97
C GLU A 109 -2.93 2.85 10.53
N VAL A 110 -3.32 3.72 9.61
CA VAL A 110 -2.83 3.73 8.23
C VAL A 110 -2.36 5.13 7.88
N ARG A 111 -1.35 5.24 7.03
CA ARG A 111 -0.84 6.51 6.55
C ARG A 111 -0.54 6.43 5.06
N ARG A 112 -0.98 7.42 4.30
CA ARG A 112 -0.54 7.64 2.92
C ARG A 112 0.50 8.74 2.88
N ILE A 113 1.60 8.49 2.18
CA ILE A 113 2.64 9.49 1.91
C ILE A 113 2.71 9.66 0.40
N GLU A 114 2.71 10.92 -0.05
CA GLU A 114 2.83 11.20 -1.47
C GLU A 114 4.27 10.96 -1.93
N LEU A 115 4.42 10.05 -2.89
CA LEU A 115 5.66 9.79 -3.61
C LEU A 115 5.27 9.59 -5.08
N PRO A 116 5.56 10.55 -5.98
CA PRO A 116 5.07 10.51 -7.35
C PRO A 116 5.48 9.26 -8.13
N GLU A 117 4.72 8.93 -9.17
CA GLU A 117 5.10 7.83 -10.07
C GLU A 117 6.50 8.05 -10.66
N ARG A 118 7.26 6.96 -10.80
CA ARG A 118 8.65 6.96 -11.30
C ARG A 118 9.63 7.74 -10.41
N SER A 119 9.27 7.99 -9.16
CA SER A 119 10.20 8.43 -8.13
C SER A 119 10.49 7.31 -7.13
N GLU A 120 11.62 7.40 -6.45
CA GLU A 120 12.07 6.44 -5.45
C GLU A 120 12.53 7.18 -4.19
N ALA A 121 12.40 6.53 -3.04
CA ALA A 121 12.88 7.04 -1.76
C ALA A 121 13.68 5.96 -1.01
N GLU A 122 14.71 6.35 -0.28
CA GLU A 122 15.34 5.47 0.69
C GLU A 122 14.45 5.40 1.94
N ALA A 123 14.09 4.19 2.36
CA ALA A 123 13.30 3.93 3.54
C ALA A 123 14.15 3.23 4.61
N VAL A 124 14.11 3.74 5.83
CA VAL A 124 14.58 3.06 7.03
C VAL A 124 13.37 2.75 7.89
N ILE A 125 13.05 1.46 8.02
CA ILE A 125 11.87 0.96 8.72
C ILE A 125 12.33 0.30 10.01
N GLN A 126 11.93 0.86 11.14
CA GLN A 126 12.22 0.33 12.46
C GLN A 126 10.93 -0.20 13.09
N PRO A 127 10.68 -1.52 13.03
CA PRO A 127 9.54 -2.11 13.72
C PRO A 127 9.76 -2.14 15.23
N ALA A 128 8.65 -2.15 15.98
CA ALA A 128 8.66 -2.46 17.40
C ALA A 128 9.03 -3.93 17.65
N LYS A 129 9.31 -4.27 18.90
CA LYS A 129 9.96 -5.53 19.31
C LYS A 129 9.26 -6.81 18.81
N HIS A 130 7.94 -6.80 18.61
CA HIS A 130 7.14 -7.96 18.22
C HIS A 130 6.58 -7.86 16.80
N PHE A 131 7.18 -7.00 15.99
CA PHE A 131 6.80 -6.79 14.60
C PHE A 131 7.97 -7.13 13.68
N ASP A 132 7.69 -7.84 12.60
CA ASP A 132 8.64 -8.16 11.54
C ASP A 132 8.31 -7.38 10.27
N VAL A 133 9.32 -6.94 9.52
CA VAL A 133 9.18 -6.30 8.19
C VAL A 133 10.05 -6.99 7.12
N GLY A 134 10.51 -8.21 7.39
CA GLY A 134 11.16 -9.12 6.44
C GLY A 134 12.52 -9.62 6.92
N ARG A 135 12.89 -9.32 8.16
CA ARG A 135 14.22 -9.63 8.72
C ARG A 135 14.18 -10.18 10.15
N GLY A 136 13.00 -10.59 10.61
CA GLY A 136 12.73 -10.99 11.99
C GLY A 136 12.30 -9.83 12.87
N ASP A 137 11.71 -10.18 14.01
CA ASP A 137 11.11 -9.24 14.95
C ASP A 137 12.06 -8.13 15.42
N GLY A 138 11.58 -6.88 15.36
CA GLY A 138 12.32 -5.71 15.84
C GLY A 138 13.56 -5.35 15.00
N HIS A 139 13.82 -6.03 13.90
CA HIS A 139 15.01 -5.78 13.08
C HIS A 139 14.76 -4.68 12.04
N ILE A 140 15.69 -3.72 12.00
CA ILE A 140 15.61 -2.59 11.08
C ILE A 140 15.78 -3.07 9.64
N VAL A 141 14.89 -2.61 8.76
CA VAL A 141 14.96 -2.83 7.31
C VAL A 141 15.34 -1.51 6.63
N LYS A 142 16.38 -1.56 5.80
CA LYS A 142 16.77 -0.45 4.92
C LYS A 142 16.54 -0.89 3.49
N THR A 143 15.77 -0.12 2.73
CA THR A 143 15.42 -0.48 1.36
C THR A 143 15.09 0.77 0.53
N THR A 144 14.95 0.58 -0.78
CA THR A 144 14.43 1.60 -1.69
C THR A 144 12.98 1.28 -2.02
N ILE A 145 12.09 2.24 -1.82
CA ILE A 145 10.68 2.11 -2.14
C ILE A 145 10.33 2.93 -3.37
N MET A 146 9.34 2.46 -4.13
CA MET A 146 8.84 3.17 -5.31
C MET A 146 7.60 3.99 -4.97
N GLY A 147 7.54 5.18 -5.57
CA GLY A 147 6.32 5.96 -5.66
C GLY A 147 5.35 5.42 -6.71
N GLY A 148 4.21 6.08 -6.82
CA GLY A 148 3.15 5.68 -7.73
C GLY A 148 1.92 6.56 -7.62
N ALA A 149 0.90 6.23 -8.39
CA ALA A 149 -0.35 6.98 -8.42
C ALA A 149 -1.08 7.03 -7.06
N ALA A 150 -0.78 6.11 -6.14
CA ALA A 150 -1.28 6.12 -4.76
C ALA A 150 -0.19 6.51 -3.74
N GLY A 151 1.09 6.60 -4.14
CA GLY A 151 2.22 6.91 -3.25
C GLY A 151 2.65 5.72 -2.40
N VAL A 152 3.03 5.99 -1.15
CA VAL A 152 3.43 4.97 -0.18
C VAL A 152 2.32 4.80 0.84
N LEU A 153 1.84 3.56 1.00
CA LEU A 153 0.89 3.20 2.06
C LEU A 153 1.66 2.54 3.18
N ILE A 154 1.61 3.14 4.37
CA ILE A 154 2.11 2.52 5.58
C ILE A 154 0.91 1.97 6.34
N ASP A 155 0.86 0.65 6.55
CA ASP A 155 -0.27 -0.06 7.13
C ASP A 155 0.14 -0.72 8.44
N ALA A 156 -0.27 -0.13 9.57
CA ALA A 156 -0.01 -0.62 10.91
C ALA A 156 -1.24 -1.30 11.53
N ARG A 157 -2.20 -1.76 10.72
CA ARG A 157 -3.43 -2.42 11.20
C ARG A 157 -3.23 -3.86 11.68
N GLY A 158 -2.01 -4.38 11.55
CA GLY A 158 -1.63 -5.73 11.96
C GLY A 158 -1.83 -6.79 10.89
N ARG A 159 -1.16 -7.92 11.10
CA ARG A 159 -1.28 -9.14 10.29
C ARG A 159 -1.35 -10.34 11.24
N PRO A 160 -2.50 -11.04 11.33
CA PRO A 160 -3.74 -10.78 10.59
C PRO A 160 -4.43 -9.47 11.02
N LEU A 161 -5.20 -8.87 10.10
CA LEU A 161 -6.06 -7.72 10.35
C LEU A 161 -7.22 -8.12 11.27
N VAL A 162 -7.31 -7.49 12.44
CA VAL A 162 -8.39 -7.69 13.39
C VAL A 162 -9.17 -6.38 13.57
N LEU A 163 -10.49 -6.46 13.40
CA LEU A 163 -11.37 -5.32 13.62
C LEU A 163 -11.99 -5.39 15.02
N PRO A 164 -12.27 -4.23 15.66
CA PRO A 164 -13.02 -4.21 16.91
C PRO A 164 -14.37 -4.92 16.78
N GLU A 165 -14.76 -5.66 17.82
CA GLU A 165 -16.07 -6.31 17.89
C GLU A 165 -17.20 -5.30 18.13
N GLU A 166 -16.94 -4.29 18.97
CA GLU A 166 -17.87 -3.21 19.28
C GLU A 166 -18.11 -2.36 18.02
N VAL A 167 -19.37 -2.28 17.60
CA VAL A 167 -19.77 -1.68 16.31
C VAL A 167 -19.36 -0.21 16.21
N GLY A 168 -19.51 0.56 17.28
CA GLY A 168 -19.12 1.97 17.34
C GLY A 168 -17.61 2.16 17.20
N ALA A 169 -16.80 1.37 17.91
CA ALA A 169 -15.35 1.39 17.84
C ALA A 169 -14.86 1.01 16.44
N ARG A 170 -15.45 -0.04 15.85
CA ARG A 170 -15.15 -0.43 14.47
C ARG A 170 -15.50 0.68 13.49
N ARG A 171 -16.68 1.31 13.63
CA ARG A 171 -17.09 2.40 12.74
C ARG A 171 -16.13 3.58 12.81
N ARG A 172 -15.74 4.01 14.01
CA ARG A 172 -14.77 5.10 14.20
C ARG A 172 -13.43 4.78 13.55
N LEU A 173 -12.91 3.57 13.78
CA LEU A 173 -11.64 3.13 13.20
C LEU A 173 -11.68 3.12 11.67
N LEU A 174 -12.76 2.61 11.07
CA LEU A 174 -12.92 2.64 9.61
C LEU A 174 -12.95 4.08 9.09
N GLN A 175 -13.67 4.98 9.76
CA GLN A 175 -13.73 6.40 9.36
C GLN A 175 -12.36 7.09 9.44
N GLU A 176 -11.56 6.77 10.45
CA GLU A 176 -10.18 7.25 10.57
C GLU A 176 -9.34 6.81 9.37
N TRP A 177 -9.48 5.56 8.91
CA TRP A 177 -8.79 5.08 7.71
C TRP A 177 -9.25 5.78 6.45
N LEU A 178 -10.56 5.97 6.28
CA LEU A 178 -11.11 6.65 5.10
C LEU A 178 -10.57 8.07 4.97
N LYS A 179 -10.47 8.79 6.10
CA LYS A 179 -9.90 10.14 6.16
C LYS A 179 -8.39 10.14 5.94
N ALA A 180 -7.66 9.28 6.66
CA ALA A 180 -6.19 9.22 6.59
C ALA A 180 -5.65 8.87 5.19
N LEU A 181 -6.45 8.18 4.38
CA LEU A 181 -6.09 7.76 3.03
C LEU A 181 -6.73 8.63 1.94
N ASP A 182 -7.55 9.61 2.30
CA ASP A 182 -8.33 10.42 1.35
C ASP A 182 -9.06 9.52 0.33
N LEU A 183 -9.79 8.53 0.84
CA LEU A 183 -10.46 7.51 -0.01
C LEU A 183 -11.70 8.06 -0.71
N TYR A 184 -12.37 9.05 -0.13
CA TYR A 184 -13.59 9.67 -0.63
C TYR A 184 -13.50 11.19 -0.48
N PRO A 185 -14.22 11.98 -1.29
CA PRO A 185 -14.39 13.41 -1.04
C PRO A 185 -14.89 13.67 0.38
N GLU A 186 -14.30 14.65 1.07
CA GLU A 186 -14.62 14.92 2.49
C GLU A 186 -16.10 15.25 2.69
N GLU A 187 -16.69 16.06 1.80
CA GLU A 187 -18.11 16.46 1.85
C GLU A 187 -19.04 15.24 1.84
N GLU A 188 -18.81 14.29 0.92
CA GLU A 188 -19.59 13.05 0.81
C GLU A 188 -19.37 12.14 2.02
N LEU A 189 -18.16 12.13 2.58
CA LEU A 189 -17.83 11.31 3.74
C LEU A 189 -18.52 11.83 5.00
N GLU A 190 -18.59 13.15 5.20
CA GLU A 190 -19.27 13.76 6.35
C GLU A 190 -20.78 13.51 6.37
N GLU A 191 -21.43 13.34 5.21
CA GLU A 191 -22.86 13.02 5.12
C GLU A 191 -23.19 11.58 5.57
N ILE A 192 -22.20 10.67 5.54
CA ILE A 192 -22.38 9.23 5.79
C ILE A 192 -21.88 8.81 7.20
N ILE A 193 -21.05 9.66 7.83
CA ILE A 193 -20.46 9.46 9.16
C ILE A 193 -21.41 9.90 10.28
#